data_AF-A0A925YHU8-F1
#
_entry.id   AF-A0A925YHU8-F1
#
_cell.length_a   1.000
_cell.length_b   1.000
_cell.length_c   1.000
_cell.angle_alpha   90.00
_cell.angle_beta   90.00
_cell.angle_gamma   90.00
#
_symmetry.space_group_name_H-M   'P 1'
#
loop_
_entity.id
_entity.type
_entity.pdbx_description
1 polymer ?
#
loop_
_entity_poly.entity_id
_entity_poly.type
_entity_poly.pdbx_seq_one_letter_code
_entity_poly.pdbx_strand_id
1 'polypeptide(L)'
;MSADWYRVVNVAEVPSPALLVYPDRVEENTRRIVACVGSAAAVGRLRPHVKTHKLAEVLRLQMRHGITRFKCATIAEAEMTAAAGAPDVLLAYPLVGPNILRFVDLIRTFPATQFRAIA
;
A
#
# COMPACT_ATOMS: atom_id res chain seq x y z
N MET A 1 17.19 -20.64 0.77
CA MET A 1 17.32 -19.41 -0.05
C MET A 1 18.77 -19.25 -0.43
N SER A 2 19.09 -18.88 -1.67
CA SER A 2 20.48 -18.63 -2.08
C SER A 2 21.10 -17.53 -1.21
N ALA A 3 22.38 -17.68 -0.84
CA ALA A 3 23.11 -16.74 0.02
C ALA A 3 23.25 -15.34 -0.60
N ASP A 4 23.10 -15.22 -1.93
CA ASP A 4 23.36 -14.01 -2.70
C ASP A 4 22.11 -13.34 -3.30
N TRP A 5 20.93 -13.57 -2.71
CA TRP A 5 19.64 -13.06 -3.22
C TRP A 5 19.55 -11.53 -3.39
N TYR A 6 20.46 -10.78 -2.76
CA TYR A 6 20.49 -9.31 -2.78
C TYR A 6 21.48 -8.76 -3.83
N ARG A 7 22.17 -9.61 -4.60
CA ARG A 7 23.09 -9.12 -5.63
C ARG A 7 22.31 -8.60 -6.83
N VAL A 8 22.64 -7.39 -7.27
CA VAL A 8 22.18 -6.82 -8.53
C VAL A 8 23.17 -7.24 -9.63
N VAL A 9 22.68 -7.71 -10.77
CA VAL A 9 23.55 -8.24 -11.84
C VAL A 9 24.29 -7.12 -12.57
N ASN A 10 23.64 -5.97 -12.77
CA ASN A 10 24.16 -4.84 -13.55
C ASN A 10 24.45 -3.60 -12.70
N VAL A 11 25.06 -3.76 -11.51
CA VAL A 11 25.35 -2.66 -10.58
C VAL A 11 26.05 -1.47 -11.26
N ALA A 12 26.97 -1.75 -12.19
CA ALA A 12 27.73 -0.73 -12.90
C ALA A 12 26.87 0.19 -13.80
N GLU A 13 25.66 -0.24 -14.15
CA GLU A 13 24.71 0.52 -14.99
C GLU A 13 23.69 1.31 -14.16
N VAL A 14 23.66 1.12 -12.84
CA VAL A 14 22.68 1.78 -11.95
C VAL A 14 23.30 3.06 -11.37
N PRO A 15 22.72 4.26 -11.66
CA PRO A 15 23.23 5.50 -11.10
C PRO A 15 23.05 5.52 -9.58
N SER A 16 24.11 5.88 -8.87
CA SER A 16 24.10 6.00 -7.40
C SER A 16 23.90 7.45 -6.94
N PRO A 17 23.12 7.70 -5.86
CA PRO A 17 22.44 6.72 -5.02
C PRO A 17 21.12 6.23 -5.62
N ALA A 18 20.84 4.94 -5.47
CA ALA A 18 19.57 4.33 -5.86
C ALA A 18 18.95 3.54 -4.70
N LEU A 19 17.63 3.64 -4.54
CA LEU A 19 16.86 2.78 -3.65
C LEU A 19 16.50 1.50 -4.39
N LEU A 20 16.96 0.36 -3.89
CA LEU A 20 16.65 -0.95 -4.45
C LEU A 20 15.48 -1.59 -3.70
N VAL A 21 14.48 -2.07 -4.45
CA VAL A 21 13.35 -2.86 -3.94
C VAL A 21 13.36 -4.20 -4.64
N TYR A 22 13.28 -5.29 -3.86
CA TYR A 22 13.24 -6.66 -4.37
C TYR A 22 11.78 -7.17 -4.35
N PRO A 23 11.07 -7.24 -5.50
CA PRO A 23 9.65 -7.59 -5.53
C PRO A 23 9.34 -8.94 -4.86
N ASP A 24 10.18 -9.95 -5.10
CA ASP A 24 10.04 -11.28 -4.49
C ASP A 24 10.10 -11.23 -2.95
N ARG A 25 10.89 -10.29 -2.40
CA ARG A 25 10.96 -10.09 -0.95
C ARG A 25 9.72 -9.39 -0.41
N VAL A 26 9.17 -8.44 -1.15
CA VAL A 26 7.91 -7.78 -0.81
C VAL A 26 6.76 -8.79 -0.84
N GLU A 27 6.75 -9.66 -1.85
CA GLU A 27 5.76 -10.74 -1.97
C GLU A 27 5.87 -11.75 -0.84
N GLU A 28 7.08 -12.23 -0.55
CA GLU A 28 7.34 -13.16 0.54
C GLU A 28 6.90 -12.59 1.89
N ASN A 29 7.17 -11.32 2.16
CA ASN A 29 6.72 -10.64 3.38
C ASN A 29 5.18 -10.55 3.44
N THR A 30 4.53 -10.29 2.31
CA THR A 30 3.06 -10.27 2.19
C THR A 30 2.48 -11.66 2.46
N ARG A 31 3.06 -12.71 1.86
CA ARG A 31 2.65 -14.10 2.08
C ARG A 31 2.79 -14.51 3.55
N ARG A 32 3.85 -14.07 4.24
CA ARG A 32 4.05 -14.34 5.67
C ARG A 32 2.99 -13.71 6.55
N ILE A 33 2.61 -12.45 6.31
CA ILE A 33 1.55 -11.81 7.13
C ILE A 33 0.18 -12.45 6.86
N VAL A 34 -0.09 -12.83 5.61
CA VAL A 34 -1.31 -13.58 5.24
C VAL A 34 -1.36 -14.95 5.92
N ALA A 35 -0.24 -15.68 5.93
CA ALA A 35 -0.15 -16.96 6.64
C ALA A 35 -0.31 -16.79 8.16
N CYS A 36 0.25 -15.71 8.73
CA CYS A 36 0.17 -15.40 10.16
C CYS A 36 -1.28 -15.20 10.65
N VAL A 37 -2.15 -14.58 9.84
CA VAL A 37 -3.56 -14.39 10.20
C VAL A 37 -4.45 -15.62 9.94
N GLY A 38 -3.94 -16.62 9.22
CA GLY A 38 -4.46 -17.99 9.20
C GLY A 38 -5.81 -18.24 8.51
N SER A 39 -6.53 -17.21 8.04
CA SER A 39 -7.80 -17.38 7.32
C SER A 39 -8.10 -16.22 6.37
N ALA A 40 -8.84 -16.48 5.29
CA ALA A 40 -9.28 -15.44 4.34
C ALA A 40 -10.11 -14.34 5.02
N ALA A 41 -10.97 -14.71 5.97
CA ALA A 41 -11.73 -13.75 6.77
C ALA A 41 -10.81 -12.82 7.59
N ALA A 42 -9.73 -13.36 8.15
CA ALA A 42 -8.76 -12.55 8.87
C ALA A 42 -7.88 -11.70 7.95
N VAL A 43 -7.52 -12.19 6.76
CA VAL A 43 -6.84 -11.40 5.72
C VAL A 43 -7.67 -10.19 5.32
N GLY A 44 -8.99 -10.35 5.16
CA GLY A 44 -9.91 -9.24 4.88
C GLY A 44 -9.97 -8.18 6.00
N ARG A 45 -9.41 -8.45 7.19
CA ARG A 45 -9.28 -7.46 8.27
C ARG A 45 -7.91 -6.78 8.30
N LEU A 46 -6.91 -7.27 7.57
CA LEU A 46 -5.62 -6.62 7.47
C LEU A 46 -5.79 -5.23 6.84
N ARG A 47 -5.14 -4.24 7.46
CA ARG A 47 -5.11 -2.86 6.98
C ARG A 47 -3.69 -2.30 7.02
N PRO A 48 -2.78 -2.81 6.18
CA PRO A 48 -1.40 -2.34 6.14
C PRO A 48 -1.33 -0.85 5.83
N HIS A 49 -0.27 -0.22 6.35
CA HIS A 49 -0.04 1.20 6.18
C HIS A 49 0.83 1.47 4.95
N VAL A 50 0.32 2.28 4.03
CA VAL A 50 0.98 2.60 2.74
C VAL A 50 2.23 3.46 2.90
N LYS A 51 2.36 4.20 4.02
CA LYS A 51 3.41 5.21 4.24
C LYS A 51 4.84 4.70 4.07
N THR A 52 5.05 3.40 4.27
CA THR A 52 6.37 2.78 4.19
C THR A 52 6.88 2.72 2.75
N HIS A 53 6.01 2.36 1.80
CA HIS A 53 6.42 2.18 0.40
C HIS A 53 5.91 3.30 -0.50
N LYS A 54 4.65 3.76 -0.34
CA LYS A 54 4.03 4.77 -1.22
C LYS A 54 4.08 4.41 -2.72
N LEU A 55 4.05 3.10 -3.01
CA LEU A 55 4.10 2.52 -4.35
C LEU A 55 2.82 1.77 -4.68
N ALA A 56 2.22 2.06 -5.84
CA ALA A 56 0.99 1.42 -6.31
C ALA A 56 1.21 -0.05 -6.69
N GLU A 57 2.41 -0.39 -7.15
CA GLU A 57 2.83 -1.76 -7.50
C GLU A 57 2.75 -2.68 -6.27
N VAL A 58 3.20 -2.18 -5.12
CA VAL A 58 3.14 -2.92 -3.85
C VAL A 58 1.70 -3.08 -3.37
N LEU A 59 0.84 -2.06 -3.56
CA LEU A 59 -0.59 -2.18 -3.24
C LEU A 59 -1.26 -3.26 -4.09
N ARG A 60 -1.03 -3.24 -5.41
CA ARG A 60 -1.57 -4.26 -6.34
C ARG A 60 -1.06 -5.64 -5.99
N LEU A 61 0.21 -5.77 -5.61
CA LEU A 61 0.77 -7.01 -5.09
C LEU A 61 0.00 -7.48 -3.87
N GLN A 62 -0.18 -6.64 -2.85
CA GLN A 62 -0.90 -6.99 -1.63
C GLN A 62 -2.37 -7.37 -1.88
N MET A 63 -3.03 -6.69 -2.82
CA MET A 63 -4.40 -7.02 -3.24
C MET A 63 -4.52 -8.40 -3.90
N ARG A 64 -3.51 -8.84 -4.68
CA ARG A 64 -3.49 -10.22 -5.21
C ARG A 64 -3.44 -11.29 -4.11
N HIS A 65 -2.94 -10.93 -2.94
CA HIS A 65 -2.92 -11.79 -1.75
C HIS A 65 -4.18 -11.61 -0.85
N GLY A 66 -5.22 -10.96 -1.36
CA GLY A 66 -6.52 -10.81 -0.69
C GLY A 66 -6.62 -9.63 0.28
N ILE A 67 -5.58 -8.81 0.41
CA ILE A 67 -5.61 -7.61 1.26
C ILE A 67 -6.35 -6.50 0.51
N THR A 68 -7.55 -6.18 0.94
CA THR A 68 -8.43 -5.20 0.26
C THR A 68 -8.59 -3.88 1.01
N ARG A 69 -8.00 -3.75 2.21
CA ARG A 69 -8.14 -2.56 3.04
C ARG A 69 -6.77 -1.97 3.31
N PHE A 70 -6.65 -0.64 3.21
CA PHE A 70 -5.39 0.06 3.41
C PHE A 70 -5.55 1.27 4.33
N LYS A 71 -4.45 1.73 4.93
CA LYS A 71 -4.41 3.01 5.63
C LYS A 71 -3.24 3.88 5.16
N CYS A 72 -3.46 5.19 5.13
CA CYS A 72 -2.54 6.19 4.64
C CYS A 72 -2.45 7.39 5.60
N ALA A 73 -1.43 8.21 5.45
CA ALA A 73 -1.18 9.35 6.32
C ALA A 73 -1.50 10.70 5.66
N THR A 74 -1.68 10.73 4.34
CA THR A 74 -1.91 11.98 3.58
C THR A 74 -2.96 11.80 2.50
N ILE A 75 -3.54 12.91 2.04
CA ILE A 75 -4.48 12.94 0.89
C ILE A 75 -3.83 12.36 -0.37
N ALA A 76 -2.57 12.68 -0.66
CA ALA A 76 -1.87 12.16 -1.84
C ALA A 76 -1.68 10.63 -1.78
N GLU A 77 -1.40 10.09 -0.58
CA GLU A 77 -1.35 8.64 -0.39
C GLU A 77 -2.74 8.00 -0.52
N ALA A 78 -3.81 8.65 -0.02
CA ALA A 78 -5.18 8.18 -0.19
C ALA A 78 -5.58 8.10 -1.67
N GLU A 79 -5.26 9.15 -2.43
CA GLU A 79 -5.49 9.25 -3.87
C GLU A 79 -4.75 8.15 -4.64
N MET A 80 -3.45 7.99 -4.41
CA MET A 80 -2.65 6.93 -5.04
C MET A 80 -3.21 5.54 -4.71
N THR A 81 -3.65 5.35 -3.47
CA THR A 81 -4.20 4.06 -3.02
C THR A 81 -5.53 3.75 -3.71
N ALA A 82 -6.41 4.73 -3.83
CA ALA A 82 -7.67 4.58 -4.56
C ALA A 82 -7.45 4.38 -6.07
N ALA A 83 -6.56 5.16 -6.68
CA ALA A 83 -6.18 5.03 -8.09
C ALA A 83 -5.52 3.66 -8.41
N ALA A 84 -4.89 3.03 -7.42
CA ALA A 84 -4.39 1.66 -7.55
C ALA A 84 -5.49 0.59 -7.55
N GLY A 85 -6.73 0.96 -7.21
CA GLY A 85 -7.91 0.08 -7.19
C GLY A 85 -8.29 -0.43 -5.80
N ALA A 86 -7.76 0.15 -4.72
CA ALA A 86 -8.11 -0.28 -3.37
C ALA A 86 -9.58 0.01 -3.03
N PRO A 87 -10.36 -0.98 -2.59
CA PRO A 87 -11.78 -0.78 -2.31
C PRO A 87 -12.06 -0.11 -0.96
N ASP A 88 -11.12 -0.13 0.01
CA ASP A 88 -11.31 0.55 1.30
C ASP A 88 -10.01 1.22 1.77
N VAL A 89 -10.07 2.55 1.96
CA VAL A 89 -8.92 3.39 2.31
C VAL A 89 -9.24 4.21 3.56
N LEU A 90 -8.42 4.04 4.60
CA LEU A 90 -8.49 4.85 5.82
C LEU A 90 -7.40 5.93 5.78
N LEU A 91 -7.79 7.20 5.83
CA LEU A 91 -6.89 8.28 6.21
C LEU A 91 -6.70 8.26 7.73
N ALA A 92 -5.57 7.73 8.17
CA ALA A 92 -5.20 7.59 9.57
C ALA A 92 -4.51 8.87 10.10
N TYR A 93 -5.10 10.02 9.77
CA TYR A 93 -4.66 11.34 10.23
C TYR A 93 -5.87 12.29 10.29
N PRO A 94 -5.95 13.21 11.27
CA PRO A 94 -7.07 14.15 11.37
C PRO A 94 -7.22 15.01 10.12
N LEU A 95 -8.47 15.17 9.67
CA LEU A 95 -8.81 16.06 8.56
C LEU A 95 -8.87 17.50 9.08
N VAL A 96 -7.80 18.25 8.83
CA VAL A 96 -7.70 19.66 9.23
C VAL A 96 -7.64 20.60 8.02
N GLY A 97 -8.34 21.73 8.13
CA GLY A 97 -8.34 22.81 7.14
C GLY A 97 -8.71 22.34 5.73
N PRO A 98 -7.92 22.67 4.68
CA PRO A 98 -8.28 22.40 3.29
C PRO A 98 -8.38 20.90 2.97
N ASN A 99 -7.81 20.02 3.79
CA ASN A 99 -7.87 18.58 3.56
C ASN A 99 -9.28 18.01 3.71
N ILE A 100 -10.21 18.70 4.42
CA ILE A 100 -11.60 18.28 4.52
C ILE A 100 -12.26 18.27 3.12
N LEU A 101 -12.15 19.37 2.38
CA LEU A 101 -12.72 19.46 1.02
C LEU A 101 -12.01 18.52 0.06
N ARG A 102 -10.67 18.44 0.12
CA ARG A 102 -9.89 17.51 -0.71
C ARG A 102 -10.30 16.05 -0.48
N PHE A 103 -10.63 15.67 0.75
CA PHE A 103 -11.11 14.33 1.07
C PHE A 103 -12.50 14.06 0.49
N VAL A 104 -13.41 15.05 0.54
CA VAL A 104 -14.73 14.97 -0.13
C VAL A 104 -14.57 14.81 -1.64
N ASP A 105 -13.63 15.53 -2.25
CA ASP A 105 -13.36 15.42 -3.68
C ASP A 105 -12.80 14.05 -4.06
N LEU A 106 -11.95 13.44 -3.22
CA LEU A 106 -11.50 12.06 -3.43
C LEU A 106 -12.66 11.06 -3.43
N ILE A 107 -13.59 11.18 -2.49
CA ILE A 107 -14.80 10.31 -2.43
C ILE A 107 -15.59 10.41 -3.74
N ARG A 108 -15.74 11.62 -4.28
CA ARG A 108 -16.44 11.84 -5.56
C ARG A 108 -15.67 11.29 -6.76
N THR A 109 -14.35 11.41 -6.73
CA THR A 109 -13.47 11.01 -7.83
C THR A 109 -13.35 9.48 -7.94
N PHE A 110 -13.33 8.79 -6.80
CA PHE A 110 -13.16 7.33 -6.74
C PHE A 110 -14.38 6.67 -6.07
N PRO A 111 -15.55 6.62 -6.73
CA PRO A 111 -16.78 6.10 -6.14
C PRO A 111 -16.73 4.60 -5.81
N ALA A 112 -15.80 3.85 -6.42
CA ALA A 112 -15.56 2.44 -6.12
C ALA A 112 -14.73 2.23 -4.83
N THR A 113 -14.14 3.27 -4.27
CA THR A 113 -13.34 3.22 -3.04
C THR A 113 -14.13 3.79 -1.88
N GLN A 114 -14.29 2.99 -0.83
CA GLN A 114 -14.81 3.47 0.43
C GLN A 114 -13.70 4.19 1.22
N PHE A 115 -13.79 5.52 1.29
CA PHE A 115 -12.89 6.29 2.15
C PHE A 115 -13.42 6.38 3.58
N ARG A 116 -12.48 6.33 4.53
CA ARG A 116 -12.71 6.50 5.97
C ARG A 116 -11.66 7.47 6.50
N ALA A 117 -11.98 8.22 7.55
CA ALA A 117 -11.03 9.06 8.25
C ALA A 117 -11.17 8.82 9.76
N ILE A 118 -10.09 9.04 10.51
CA ILE A 118 -10.17 9.12 11.96
C ILE A 118 -10.70 10.52 12.37
N ALA A 119 -11.56 10.55 13.38
CA ALA A 119 -12.10 11.78 13.97
C ALA A 119 -11.09 12.42 14.93
#